data_AF-Q1J3C3-F1
#
_entry.id   AF-Q1J3C3-F1
#
_cell.length_a   1.000
_cell.length_b   1.000
_cell.length_c   1.000
_cell.angle_alpha   90.00
_cell.angle_beta   90.00
_cell.angle_gamma   90.00
#
_symmetry.space_group_name_H-M   'P 1'
#
loop_
_entity.id
_entity.type
_entity.pdbx_description
1 polymer ?
#
loop_
_entity_poly.entity_id
_entity_poly.type
_entity_poly.pdbx_seq_one_letter_code
_entity_poly.pdbx_strand_id
1 'polypeptide(L)'
;MQPLPEIEAGTFGTQYRGSSLETVVHSIAEQRQIFKGADHAFLWKPKLRIPDIYENPDHQRAFGRFLDTCACCNGADDLIRAIRDLDRRAIKGLGPAAANLLYFLHPTHMPPFNTAIVNGYNALTGAKVKLGKWEEYLALREGMLRLNETHRGLLSNDLGAVAGLLFDLGSGRYTPPPREDDGAAMDAWQADLTRVREESAAASRALAAAREGDRTHTEVQGWLRDLGRALGFGVWIAANDRSRPYAGGKLGDGCLDTLPAALTGTPGAEAVRLIDVLWLERPSGRVVAAFEVEHTTSIYSGIMRMLDLALGAPEQAVEGLYLVAPDGREAEVREQLHRPAFSRVQDLGVRYLPYGELEKHREAMARFGQGLKAVEAVARRLA
;
A
#
# COMPACT_ATOMS: atom_id res chain seq x y z
N MET A 1 5.35 22.42 -20.55
CA MET A 1 6.02 23.32 -21.51
C MET A 1 7.11 22.49 -22.18
N GLN A 2 6.99 22.20 -23.47
CA GLN A 2 7.92 21.31 -24.16
C GLN A 2 9.26 22.05 -24.37
N PRO A 3 10.42 21.43 -24.07
CA PRO A 3 11.73 22.09 -24.16
C PRO A 3 12.20 22.40 -25.60
N LEU A 4 11.53 21.87 -26.63
CA LEU A 4 11.98 21.96 -28.02
C LEU A 4 12.04 23.38 -28.59
N PRO A 5 11.04 24.28 -28.40
CA PRO A 5 11.10 25.64 -28.94
C PRO A 5 12.25 26.45 -28.32
N GLU A 6 12.56 26.22 -27.04
CA GLU A 6 13.65 26.90 -26.34
C GLU A 6 15.03 26.37 -26.77
N ILE A 7 15.14 25.06 -27.02
CA ILE A 7 16.38 24.40 -27.46
C ILE A 7 16.70 24.72 -28.93
N GLU A 8 15.68 24.80 -29.79
CA GLU A 8 15.83 25.18 -31.20
C GLU A 8 16.10 26.66 -31.40
N ALA A 9 15.50 27.52 -30.57
CA ALA A 9 15.76 28.97 -30.58
C ALA A 9 17.07 29.37 -29.87
N GLY A 10 17.77 28.42 -29.24
CA GLY A 10 19.00 28.68 -28.49
C GLY A 10 18.79 29.49 -27.19
N THR A 11 17.56 29.57 -26.69
CA THR A 11 17.19 30.30 -25.47
C THR A 11 17.16 29.41 -24.23
N PHE A 12 17.40 28.11 -24.39
CA PHE A 12 17.47 27.17 -23.27
C PHE A 12 18.72 27.46 -22.41
N GLY A 13 18.49 27.81 -21.14
CA GLY A 13 19.55 28.25 -20.22
C GLY A 13 20.57 27.16 -19.87
N THR A 14 21.72 27.57 -19.33
CA THR A 14 22.80 26.67 -18.87
C THR A 14 22.54 26.08 -17.48
N GLN A 15 21.49 26.52 -16.79
CA GLN A 15 21.14 26.08 -15.43
C GLN A 15 20.02 25.04 -15.47
N TYR A 16 20.24 23.89 -14.81
CA TYR A 16 19.23 22.84 -14.63
C TYR A 16 18.04 23.34 -13.79
N ARG A 17 18.31 24.02 -12.67
CA ARG A 17 17.25 24.53 -11.77
C ARG A 17 16.48 25.66 -12.43
N GLY A 18 15.15 25.57 -12.44
CA GLY A 18 14.22 26.48 -13.08
C GLY A 18 14.01 26.23 -14.58
N SER A 19 14.62 25.19 -15.16
CA SER A 19 14.45 24.85 -16.58
C SER A 19 13.21 23.98 -16.84
N SER A 20 12.71 24.01 -18.07
CA SER A 20 11.67 23.09 -18.55
C SER A 20 12.09 21.62 -18.44
N LEU A 21 13.39 21.32 -18.46
CA LEU A 21 13.95 19.98 -18.21
C LEU A 21 13.83 19.53 -16.74
N GLU A 22 14.00 20.44 -15.77
CA GLU A 22 13.79 20.11 -14.36
C GLU A 22 12.33 19.72 -14.09
N THR A 23 11.36 20.43 -14.68
CA THR A 23 9.94 20.08 -14.54
C THR A 23 9.63 18.69 -15.07
N VAL A 24 10.18 18.32 -16.24
CA VAL A 24 10.00 17.00 -16.85
C VAL A 24 10.65 15.90 -16.01
N VAL A 25 11.92 16.09 -15.59
CA VAL A 25 12.65 15.12 -14.76
C VAL A 25 12.02 14.97 -13.38
N HIS A 26 11.53 16.06 -12.78
CA HIS A 26 10.85 16.04 -11.49
C HIS A 26 9.50 15.32 -11.57
N SER A 27 8.70 15.60 -12.60
CA SER A 27 7.42 14.89 -12.83
C SER A 27 7.61 13.39 -13.00
N ILE A 28 8.73 12.95 -13.60
CA ILE A 28 9.08 11.54 -13.77
C ILE A 28 9.60 10.93 -12.46
N ALA A 29 10.37 11.68 -11.68
CA ALA A 29 10.90 11.23 -10.38
C ALA A 29 9.82 11.15 -9.28
N GLU A 30 8.74 11.93 -9.37
CA GLU A 30 7.64 11.96 -8.41
C GLU A 30 6.62 10.83 -8.60
N GLN A 31 6.55 10.19 -9.78
CA GLN A 31 5.60 9.11 -10.07
C GLN A 31 6.03 7.72 -9.53
N ARG A 32 6.40 7.68 -8.24
CA ARG A 32 6.93 6.49 -7.53
C ARG A 32 5.93 5.34 -7.33
N GLN A 33 4.63 5.57 -7.57
CA GLN A 33 3.55 4.65 -7.16
C GLN A 33 2.84 3.89 -8.30
N ILE A 34 3.23 4.08 -9.57
CA ILE A 34 2.44 3.55 -10.71
C ILE A 34 2.85 2.12 -11.11
N PHE A 35 4.03 1.63 -10.73
CA PHE A 35 4.54 0.33 -11.16
C PHE A 35 4.58 -0.66 -10.00
N LYS A 36 3.76 -1.72 -10.04
CA LYS A 36 3.89 -2.86 -9.12
C LYS A 36 5.08 -3.71 -9.54
N GLY A 37 6.17 -3.70 -8.77
CA GLY A 37 7.26 -4.69 -8.89
C GLY A 37 8.54 -4.21 -9.61
N ALA A 38 8.63 -2.94 -9.99
CA ALA A 38 9.82 -2.33 -10.60
C ALA A 38 10.29 -1.06 -9.87
N ASP A 39 9.70 -0.77 -8.70
CA ASP A 39 9.88 0.40 -7.84
C ASP A 39 11.37 0.65 -7.55
N HIS A 40 12.17 -0.43 -7.49
CA HIS A 40 13.60 -0.43 -7.21
C HIS A 40 14.48 0.07 -8.36
N ALA A 41 14.04 -0.03 -9.63
CA ALA A 41 14.73 0.58 -10.76
C ALA A 41 14.72 2.13 -10.67
N PHE A 42 13.75 2.67 -9.95
CA PHE A 42 13.53 4.10 -9.74
C PHE A 42 13.99 4.61 -8.35
N LEU A 43 14.71 3.79 -7.57
CA LEU A 43 15.48 4.28 -6.39
C LEU A 43 16.67 5.19 -6.78
N TRP A 44 16.71 5.64 -8.03
CA TRP A 44 17.65 6.61 -8.53
C TRP A 44 17.32 8.00 -7.98
N LYS A 45 18.16 8.51 -7.08
CA LYS A 45 18.26 9.97 -6.87
C LYS A 45 18.75 10.55 -8.20
N PRO A 46 18.02 11.45 -8.88
CA PRO A 46 18.48 12.06 -10.12
C PRO A 46 19.71 12.91 -9.83
N LYS A 47 20.89 12.30 -9.84
CA LYS A 47 22.14 13.04 -10.01
C LYS A 47 22.32 13.25 -11.51
N LEU A 48 21.37 13.96 -12.13
CA LEU A 48 21.46 14.48 -13.49
C LEU A 48 22.42 15.70 -13.53
N ARG A 49 23.58 15.53 -12.90
CA ARG A 49 24.76 16.36 -13.14
C ARG A 49 25.52 15.67 -14.26
N ILE A 50 25.14 15.98 -15.49
CA ILE A 50 25.90 15.63 -16.70
C ILE A 50 26.53 16.94 -17.16
N PRO A 51 27.70 17.35 -16.62
CA PRO A 51 28.30 18.65 -16.91
C PRO A 51 28.44 18.91 -18.42
N ASP A 52 28.73 17.86 -19.16
CA ASP A 52 28.92 17.89 -20.62
C ASP A 52 27.66 18.29 -21.41
N ILE A 53 26.45 18.18 -20.85
CA ILE A 53 25.21 18.68 -21.47
C ILE A 53 24.99 20.17 -21.16
N TYR A 54 25.44 20.65 -20.00
CA TYR A 54 25.26 22.05 -19.59
C TYR A 54 26.38 22.97 -20.09
N GLU A 55 27.55 22.39 -20.36
CA GLU A 55 28.76 23.11 -20.79
C GLU A 55 28.94 23.08 -22.32
N ASN A 56 28.20 22.22 -23.04
CA ASN A 56 28.27 22.10 -24.50
C ASN A 56 26.88 22.27 -25.16
N PRO A 57 26.63 23.39 -25.86
CA PRO A 57 25.35 23.65 -26.53
C PRO A 57 24.95 22.61 -27.59
N ASP A 58 25.90 21.97 -28.26
CA ASP A 58 25.62 20.92 -29.24
C ASP A 58 25.18 19.61 -28.57
N HIS A 59 25.76 19.28 -27.41
CA HIS A 59 25.33 18.15 -26.59
C HIS A 59 23.95 18.41 -25.98
N GLN A 60 23.69 19.64 -25.56
CA GLN A 60 22.38 20.08 -25.08
C GLN A 60 21.29 19.92 -26.14
N ARG A 61 21.52 20.42 -27.35
CA ARG A 61 20.59 20.26 -28.48
C ARG A 61 20.38 18.80 -28.85
N ALA A 62 21.45 18.01 -28.85
CA ALA A 62 21.35 16.58 -29.13
C ALA A 62 20.46 15.85 -28.12
N PHE A 63 20.67 16.14 -26.83
CA PHE A 63 19.90 15.54 -25.77
C PHE A 63 18.43 16.00 -25.79
N GLY A 64 18.18 17.28 -26.11
CA GLY A 64 16.82 17.80 -26.33
C GLY A 64 16.07 17.07 -27.44
N ARG A 65 16.71 16.89 -28.61
CA ARG A 65 16.13 16.13 -29.73
C ARG A 65 15.90 14.66 -29.39
N PHE A 66 16.80 14.07 -28.60
CA PHE A 66 16.63 12.71 -28.10
C PHE A 66 15.39 12.61 -27.21
N LEU A 67 15.22 13.51 -26.24
CA LEU A 67 14.03 13.54 -25.37
C LEU A 67 12.72 13.74 -26.15
N ASP A 68 12.74 14.60 -27.16
CA ASP A 68 11.60 14.83 -28.04
C ASP A 68 11.23 13.57 -28.84
N THR A 69 12.23 12.90 -29.40
CA THR A 69 12.02 11.60 -30.06
C THR A 69 11.44 10.58 -29.08
N CYS A 70 11.89 10.58 -27.83
CA CYS A 70 11.33 9.72 -26.79
C CYS A 70 9.90 10.08 -26.40
N ALA A 71 9.46 11.32 -26.56
CA ALA A 71 8.09 11.73 -26.25
C ALA A 71 7.11 11.46 -27.41
N CYS A 72 7.60 11.53 -28.66
CA CYS A 72 6.78 11.55 -29.87
C CYS A 72 6.92 10.32 -30.77
N CYS A 73 7.79 9.35 -30.45
CA CYS A 73 7.96 8.18 -31.31
C CYS A 73 6.73 7.25 -31.32
N ASN A 74 6.54 6.57 -32.45
CA ASN A 74 5.46 5.59 -32.63
C ASN A 74 5.95 4.14 -32.66
N GLY A 75 7.25 3.90 -32.43
CA GLY A 75 7.81 2.56 -32.42
C GLY A 75 9.25 2.48 -31.92
N ALA A 76 9.70 1.26 -31.63
CA ALA A 76 11.01 1.00 -31.03
C ALA A 76 12.20 1.39 -31.92
N ASP A 77 12.04 1.34 -33.25
CA ASP A 77 13.12 1.67 -34.20
C ASP A 77 13.53 3.15 -34.12
N ASP A 78 12.57 4.04 -33.84
CA ASP A 78 12.83 5.47 -33.63
C ASP A 78 13.69 5.68 -32.37
N LEU A 79 13.37 4.97 -31.29
CA LEU A 79 14.11 5.01 -30.04
C LEU A 79 15.54 4.47 -30.20
N ILE A 80 15.70 3.34 -30.91
CA ILE A 80 17.02 2.74 -31.16
C ILE A 80 17.88 3.67 -32.02
N ARG A 81 17.31 4.31 -33.05
CA ARG A 81 18.01 5.31 -33.86
C ARG A 81 18.43 6.51 -33.00
N ALA A 82 17.52 7.04 -32.18
CA ALA A 82 17.81 8.16 -31.29
C ALA A 82 18.95 7.83 -30.30
N ILE A 83 18.98 6.62 -29.74
CA ILE A 83 20.09 6.15 -28.88
C ILE A 83 21.40 6.16 -29.65
N ARG A 84 21.44 5.55 -30.85
CA ARG A 84 22.67 5.48 -31.66
C ARG A 84 23.16 6.86 -32.05
N ASP A 85 22.27 7.79 -32.36
CA ASP A 85 22.60 9.16 -32.71
C ASP A 85 23.18 9.94 -31.53
N LEU A 86 22.67 9.68 -30.33
CA LEU A 86 23.15 10.27 -29.08
C LEU A 86 24.51 9.68 -28.66
N ASP A 87 24.66 8.36 -28.74
CA ASP A 87 25.89 7.63 -28.40
C ASP A 87 27.08 8.04 -29.30
N ARG A 88 26.82 8.27 -30.59
CA ARG A 88 27.82 8.79 -31.55
C ARG A 88 28.42 10.14 -31.14
N ARG A 89 27.75 10.92 -30.31
CA ARG A 89 28.25 12.20 -29.79
C ARG A 89 29.16 12.04 -28.57
N ALA A 90 29.27 10.83 -28.02
CA ALA A 90 30.16 10.50 -26.91
C ALA A 90 30.03 11.43 -25.69
N ILE A 91 28.78 11.83 -25.37
CA ILE A 91 28.47 12.75 -24.27
C ILE A 91 28.86 12.10 -22.93
N LYS A 92 29.84 12.70 -22.23
CA LYS A 92 30.39 12.15 -21.00
C LYS A 92 29.35 12.18 -19.89
N GLY A 93 29.14 11.02 -19.26
CA GLY A 93 28.18 10.87 -18.17
C GLY A 93 26.74 10.61 -18.63
N LEU A 94 26.48 10.56 -19.94
CA LEU A 94 25.19 10.21 -20.53
C LEU A 94 25.21 8.76 -21.04
N GLY A 95 25.11 7.81 -20.11
CA GLY A 95 25.03 6.38 -20.42
C GLY A 95 23.61 5.81 -20.31
N PRO A 96 23.47 4.48 -20.38
CA PRO A 96 22.19 3.78 -20.24
C PRO A 96 21.44 3.99 -18.92
N ALA A 97 21.99 4.74 -17.96
CA ALA A 97 21.22 5.22 -16.81
C ALA A 97 20.04 6.11 -17.26
N ALA A 98 20.17 6.80 -18.40
CA ALA A 98 19.06 7.50 -19.05
C ALA A 98 18.01 6.53 -19.64
N ALA A 99 18.29 5.23 -19.76
CA ALA A 99 17.35 4.25 -20.31
C ALA A 99 16.18 3.94 -19.38
N ASN A 100 16.28 4.24 -18.08
CA ASN A 100 15.13 4.15 -17.17
C ASN A 100 14.05 5.18 -17.52
N LEU A 101 14.44 6.32 -18.09
CA LEU A 101 13.50 7.28 -18.67
C LEU A 101 12.77 6.69 -19.89
N LEU A 102 13.51 5.95 -20.72
CA LEU A 102 12.96 5.29 -21.91
C LEU A 102 11.96 4.21 -21.53
N TYR A 103 12.26 3.39 -20.52
CA TYR A 103 11.32 2.42 -19.98
C TYR A 103 10.06 3.08 -19.43
N PHE A 104 10.21 4.19 -18.68
CA PHE A 104 9.06 4.92 -18.16
C PHE A 104 8.11 5.40 -19.26
N LEU A 105 8.65 5.90 -20.38
CA LEU A 105 7.84 6.36 -21.51
C LEU A 105 7.35 5.22 -22.40
N HIS A 106 8.14 4.14 -22.51
CA HIS A 106 7.91 3.04 -23.45
C HIS A 106 8.14 1.67 -22.80
N PRO A 107 7.29 1.28 -21.83
CA PRO A 107 7.53 0.09 -21.00
C PRO A 107 7.51 -1.23 -21.77
N THR A 108 6.88 -1.26 -22.94
CA THR A 108 6.82 -2.43 -23.84
C THR A 108 7.97 -2.47 -24.85
N HIS A 109 8.73 -1.38 -24.99
CA HIS A 109 9.80 -1.28 -25.98
C HIS A 109 11.19 -1.24 -25.37
N MET A 110 11.35 -0.62 -24.20
CA MET A 110 12.66 -0.37 -23.58
C MET A 110 12.66 -0.87 -22.15
N PRO A 111 13.58 -1.77 -21.73
CA PRO A 111 13.58 -2.28 -20.37
C PRO A 111 14.24 -1.29 -19.40
N PRO A 112 13.88 -1.34 -18.09
CA PRO A 112 14.64 -0.65 -17.06
C PRO A 112 16.02 -1.30 -16.90
N PHE A 113 16.96 -0.55 -16.35
CA PHE A 113 18.37 -0.91 -16.31
C PHE A 113 19.01 -0.52 -14.99
N ASN A 114 19.57 -1.51 -14.29
CA ASN A 114 20.44 -1.31 -13.14
C ASN A 114 21.38 -2.52 -12.96
N THR A 115 22.29 -2.43 -11.98
CA THR A 115 23.26 -3.49 -11.68
C THR A 115 22.62 -4.84 -11.37
N ALA A 116 21.55 -4.87 -10.57
CA ALA A 116 20.90 -6.12 -10.20
C ALA A 116 20.22 -6.78 -11.40
N ILE A 117 19.54 -6.01 -12.26
CA ILE A 117 18.93 -6.53 -13.50
C ILE A 117 20.00 -7.14 -14.41
N VAL A 118 21.13 -6.44 -14.61
CA VAL A 118 22.24 -6.96 -15.43
C VAL A 118 22.84 -8.23 -14.83
N ASN A 119 23.05 -8.25 -13.50
CA ASN A 119 23.57 -9.41 -12.80
C ASN A 119 22.62 -10.60 -12.95
N GLY A 120 21.32 -10.40 -12.76
CA GLY A 120 20.33 -11.47 -12.90
C GLY A 120 20.18 -11.96 -14.32
N TYR A 121 20.26 -11.07 -15.32
CA TYR A 121 20.29 -11.47 -16.73
C TYR A 121 21.50 -12.33 -17.04
N ASN A 122 22.68 -11.90 -16.62
CA ASN A 122 23.91 -12.66 -16.77
C ASN A 122 23.82 -13.99 -16.01
N ALA A 123 23.21 -14.00 -14.82
CA ALA A 123 23.01 -15.17 -13.97
C ALA A 123 22.04 -16.19 -14.60
N LEU A 124 20.97 -15.72 -15.25
CA LEU A 124 19.98 -16.57 -15.89
C LEU A 124 20.47 -17.12 -17.24
N THR A 125 21.09 -16.28 -18.06
CA THR A 125 21.39 -16.60 -19.46
C THR A 125 22.83 -17.04 -19.72
N GLY A 126 23.75 -16.74 -18.80
CA GLY A 126 25.19 -16.91 -19.01
C GLY A 126 25.86 -15.86 -19.88
N ALA A 127 25.14 -14.80 -20.24
CA ALA A 127 25.73 -13.63 -20.84
C ALA A 127 26.74 -12.92 -19.90
N LYS A 128 27.55 -12.03 -20.48
CA LYS A 128 28.54 -11.20 -19.76
C LYS A 128 28.32 -9.72 -20.04
N VAL A 129 27.07 -9.29 -20.01
CA VAL A 129 26.65 -7.90 -20.26
C VAL A 129 27.28 -6.98 -19.22
N LYS A 130 27.80 -5.83 -19.66
CA LYS A 130 28.43 -4.82 -18.78
C LYS A 130 27.60 -3.56 -18.66
N LEU A 131 27.71 -2.87 -17.52
CA LEU A 131 27.08 -1.57 -17.30
C LEU A 131 27.79 -0.46 -18.09
N GLY A 132 27.05 0.60 -18.40
CA GLY A 132 27.61 1.89 -18.83
C GLY A 132 27.78 2.08 -20.34
N LYS A 133 27.47 1.08 -21.18
CA LYS A 133 27.54 1.19 -22.65
C LYS A 133 26.17 0.96 -23.31
N TRP A 134 25.83 1.78 -24.30
CA TRP A 134 24.56 1.66 -25.03
C TRP A 134 24.46 0.36 -25.84
N GLU A 135 25.57 -0.12 -26.41
CA GLU A 135 25.60 -1.40 -27.11
C GLU A 135 25.24 -2.59 -26.20
N GLU A 136 25.80 -2.61 -24.97
CA GLU A 136 25.51 -3.62 -23.95
C GLU A 136 24.04 -3.54 -23.49
N TYR A 137 23.50 -2.32 -23.35
CA TYR A 137 22.09 -2.11 -23.03
C TYR A 137 21.15 -2.61 -24.15
N LEU A 138 21.46 -2.31 -25.41
CA LEU A 138 20.67 -2.77 -26.55
C LEU A 138 20.75 -4.29 -26.72
N ALA A 139 21.92 -4.89 -26.47
CA ALA A 139 22.08 -6.34 -26.47
C ALA A 139 21.25 -7.01 -25.34
N LEU A 140 21.25 -6.43 -24.14
CA LEU A 140 20.39 -6.85 -23.04
C LEU A 140 18.91 -6.76 -23.42
N ARG A 141 18.48 -5.61 -23.99
CA ARG A 141 17.11 -5.40 -24.44
C ARG A 141 16.64 -6.48 -25.42
N GLU A 142 17.44 -6.76 -26.43
CA GLU A 142 17.13 -7.82 -27.41
C GLU A 142 17.02 -9.20 -26.74
N GLY A 143 17.89 -9.48 -25.78
CA GLY A 143 17.80 -10.69 -24.97
C GLY A 143 16.53 -10.79 -24.13
N MET A 144 16.16 -9.71 -23.45
CA MET A 144 14.96 -9.62 -22.63
C MET A 144 13.69 -9.76 -23.48
N LEU A 145 13.64 -9.15 -24.67
CA LEU A 145 12.52 -9.31 -25.59
C LEU A 145 12.34 -10.76 -26.04
N ARG A 146 13.43 -11.46 -26.39
CA ARG A 146 13.37 -12.89 -26.72
C ARG A 146 12.91 -13.75 -25.55
N LEU A 147 13.40 -13.47 -24.34
CA LEU A 147 12.99 -14.17 -23.12
C LEU A 147 11.50 -13.96 -22.85
N ASN A 148 11.03 -12.72 -22.96
CA ASN A 148 9.63 -12.37 -22.78
C ASN A 148 8.74 -13.04 -23.82
N GLU A 149 9.19 -13.07 -25.07
CA GLU A 149 8.47 -13.68 -26.19
C GLU A 149 8.29 -15.20 -26.00
N THR A 150 9.34 -15.86 -25.52
CA THR A 150 9.36 -17.30 -25.23
C THR A 150 8.38 -17.65 -24.11
N HIS A 151 8.19 -16.74 -23.14
CA HIS A 151 7.37 -16.94 -21.96
C HIS A 151 6.14 -16.02 -21.90
N ARG A 152 5.56 -15.65 -23.06
CA ARG A 152 4.39 -14.74 -23.15
C ARG A 152 3.19 -15.15 -22.31
N GLY A 153 3.01 -16.45 -22.04
CA GLY A 153 1.94 -16.95 -21.18
C GLY A 153 2.14 -16.66 -19.68
N LEU A 154 3.37 -16.29 -19.28
CA LEU A 154 3.77 -16.07 -17.89
C LEU A 154 4.23 -14.62 -17.62
N LEU A 155 4.76 -13.94 -18.64
CA LEU A 155 5.32 -12.60 -18.51
C LEU A 155 4.49 -11.57 -19.27
N SER A 156 4.32 -10.40 -18.64
CA SER A 156 3.64 -9.25 -19.25
C SER A 156 4.38 -8.75 -20.48
N ASN A 157 3.66 -8.10 -21.41
CA ASN A 157 4.29 -7.34 -22.49
C ASN A 157 5.06 -6.11 -21.98
N ASP A 158 4.74 -5.65 -20.77
CA ASP A 158 5.54 -4.67 -20.02
C ASP A 158 6.86 -5.32 -19.57
N LEU A 159 7.98 -4.76 -20.04
CA LEU A 159 9.32 -5.27 -19.76
C LEU A 159 9.73 -5.09 -18.30
N GLY A 160 8.96 -4.36 -17.50
CA GLY A 160 9.09 -4.30 -16.05
C GLY A 160 8.89 -5.65 -15.37
N ALA A 161 8.01 -6.51 -15.90
CA ALA A 161 7.76 -7.83 -15.32
C ALA A 161 8.99 -8.74 -15.41
N VAL A 162 9.58 -8.85 -16.61
CA VAL A 162 10.83 -9.60 -16.80
C VAL A 162 11.99 -8.93 -16.08
N ALA A 163 12.05 -7.59 -16.04
CA ALA A 163 13.09 -6.89 -15.28
C ALA A 163 13.00 -7.13 -13.76
N GLY A 164 11.79 -7.22 -13.20
CA GLY A 164 11.58 -7.55 -11.78
C GLY A 164 12.13 -8.94 -11.43
N LEU A 165 11.84 -9.94 -12.28
CA LEU A 165 12.44 -11.27 -12.16
C LEU A 165 13.97 -11.22 -12.17
N LEU A 166 14.55 -10.52 -13.15
CA LEU A 166 16.01 -10.39 -13.27
C LEU A 166 16.61 -9.63 -12.08
N PHE A 167 15.91 -8.63 -11.55
CA PHE A 167 16.35 -7.92 -10.35
C PHE A 167 16.40 -8.85 -9.12
N ASP A 168 15.35 -9.64 -8.88
CA ASP A 168 15.32 -10.60 -7.77
C ASP A 168 16.43 -11.66 -7.90
N LEU A 169 16.71 -12.13 -9.12
CA LEU A 169 17.83 -13.04 -9.38
C LEU A 169 19.18 -12.38 -9.10
N GLY A 170 19.42 -11.19 -9.63
CA GLY A 170 20.71 -10.52 -9.51
C GLY A 170 20.96 -9.85 -8.16
N SER A 171 19.92 -9.69 -7.34
CA SER A 171 20.04 -9.30 -5.93
C SER A 171 20.23 -10.51 -5.00
N GLY A 172 20.16 -11.74 -5.53
CA GLY A 172 20.33 -12.97 -4.75
C GLY A 172 19.10 -13.38 -3.95
N ARG A 173 17.93 -12.80 -4.23
CA ARG A 173 16.66 -13.22 -3.59
C ARG A 173 16.24 -14.61 -4.04
N TYR A 174 16.47 -14.92 -5.32
CA TYR A 174 16.23 -16.24 -5.89
C TYR A 174 17.47 -16.75 -6.63
N THR A 175 17.73 -18.04 -6.50
CA THR A 175 18.80 -18.70 -7.25
C THR A 175 18.31 -19.02 -8.67
N PRO A 176 19.02 -18.61 -9.74
CA PRO A 176 18.67 -19.03 -11.10
C PRO A 176 18.86 -20.55 -11.24
N PRO A 177 18.15 -21.19 -12.18
CA PRO A 177 18.36 -22.60 -12.46
C PRO A 177 19.81 -22.88 -12.86
N PRO A 178 20.37 -24.05 -12.49
CA PRO A 178 21.67 -24.48 -12.95
C PRO A 178 21.74 -24.45 -14.48
N ARG A 179 22.88 -24.04 -15.02
CA ARG A 179 23.09 -23.96 -16.48
C ARG A 179 23.75 -25.19 -17.06
N GLU A 180 24.47 -25.92 -16.22
CA GLU A 180 25.11 -27.18 -16.58
C GLU A 180 24.16 -28.32 -16.20
N ASP A 181 24.24 -29.42 -16.94
CA ASP A 181 23.39 -30.60 -16.74
C ASP A 181 23.92 -31.44 -15.56
N ASP A 182 23.91 -30.82 -14.37
CA ASP A 182 24.23 -31.43 -13.09
C ASP A 182 22.92 -31.75 -12.35
N GLY A 183 22.60 -33.05 -12.27
CA GLY A 183 21.40 -33.54 -11.61
C GLY A 183 21.31 -33.14 -10.14
N ALA A 184 22.43 -33.12 -9.40
CA ALA A 184 22.43 -32.76 -7.99
C ALA A 184 22.14 -31.26 -7.79
N ALA A 185 22.70 -30.41 -8.66
CA ALA A 185 22.41 -28.99 -8.66
C ALA A 185 20.95 -28.70 -9.04
N MET A 186 20.38 -29.48 -9.97
CA MET A 186 18.98 -29.35 -10.39
C MET A 186 18.01 -29.75 -9.27
N ASP A 187 18.28 -30.86 -8.57
CA ASP A 187 17.48 -31.32 -7.43
C ASP A 187 17.49 -30.31 -6.28
N ALA A 188 18.66 -29.75 -5.97
CA ALA A 188 18.79 -28.68 -4.96
C ALA A 188 17.98 -27.43 -5.34
N TRP A 189 18.04 -27.02 -6.60
CA TRP A 189 17.27 -25.89 -7.09
C TRP A 189 15.75 -26.13 -7.05
N GLN A 190 15.30 -27.35 -7.39
CA GLN A 190 13.88 -27.72 -7.29
C GLN A 190 13.36 -27.71 -5.85
N ALA A 191 14.19 -28.13 -4.88
CA ALA A 191 13.87 -28.04 -3.47
C ALA A 191 13.73 -26.57 -3.01
N ASP A 192 14.68 -25.71 -3.40
CA ASP A 192 14.62 -24.28 -3.12
C ASP A 192 13.39 -23.61 -3.76
N LEU A 193 13.06 -23.96 -5.00
CA LEU A 193 11.87 -23.45 -5.69
C LEU A 193 10.58 -23.83 -4.96
N THR A 194 10.50 -25.05 -4.43
CA THR A 194 9.34 -25.52 -3.68
C THR A 194 9.18 -24.73 -2.38
N ARG A 195 10.27 -24.52 -1.64
CA ARG A 195 10.28 -23.66 -0.44
C ARG A 195 9.78 -22.25 -0.72
N VAL A 196 10.29 -21.61 -1.78
CA VAL A 196 9.87 -20.25 -2.18
C VAL A 196 8.38 -20.18 -2.54
N ARG A 197 7.84 -21.22 -3.20
CA ARG A 197 6.41 -21.29 -3.52
C ARG A 197 5.56 -21.41 -2.26
N GLU A 198 5.98 -22.21 -1.30
CA GLU A 198 5.30 -22.37 -0.01
C GLU A 198 5.29 -21.06 0.79
N GLU A 199 6.43 -20.37 0.86
CA GLU A 199 6.57 -19.05 1.50
C GLU A 199 5.65 -18.01 0.85
N SER A 200 5.64 -17.94 -0.49
CA SER A 200 4.81 -17.00 -1.25
C SER A 200 3.31 -17.28 -1.07
N ALA A 201 2.93 -18.56 -1.05
CA ALA A 201 1.56 -18.98 -0.77
C ALA A 201 1.15 -18.66 0.68
N ALA A 202 2.05 -18.85 1.65
CA ALA A 202 1.82 -18.48 3.05
C ALA A 202 1.62 -16.96 3.21
N ALA A 203 2.48 -16.15 2.60
CA ALA A 203 2.36 -14.69 2.62
C ALA A 203 1.05 -14.22 1.96
N SER A 204 0.65 -14.82 0.84
CA SER A 204 -0.61 -14.50 0.16
C SER A 204 -1.82 -14.87 1.02
N ARG A 205 -1.80 -16.03 1.68
CA ARG A 205 -2.83 -16.44 2.64
C ARG A 205 -2.92 -15.48 3.84
N ALA A 206 -1.78 -15.06 4.39
CA ALA A 206 -1.74 -14.10 5.49
C ALA A 206 -2.34 -12.74 5.09
N LEU A 207 -2.01 -12.24 3.89
CA LEU A 207 -2.59 -10.99 3.37
C LEU A 207 -4.09 -11.10 3.11
N ALA A 208 -4.55 -12.24 2.59
CA ALA A 208 -5.98 -12.50 2.39
C ALA A 208 -6.73 -12.56 3.73
N ALA A 209 -6.16 -13.23 4.73
CA ALA A 209 -6.73 -13.29 6.08
C ALA A 209 -6.81 -11.90 6.74
N ALA A 210 -5.77 -11.07 6.59
CA ALA A 210 -5.80 -9.68 7.09
C ALA A 210 -6.90 -8.85 6.43
N ARG A 211 -7.09 -8.98 5.11
CA ARG A 211 -8.16 -8.27 4.36
C ARG A 211 -9.56 -8.74 4.75
N GLU A 212 -9.74 -10.05 4.94
CA GLU A 212 -11.00 -10.59 5.42
C GLU A 212 -11.31 -10.08 6.84
N GLY A 213 -10.27 -9.95 7.67
CA GLY A 213 -10.41 -9.38 8.99
C GLY A 213 -10.83 -7.90 9.01
N ASP A 214 -10.19 -7.07 8.17
CA ASP A 214 -10.55 -5.66 8.02
C ASP A 214 -11.98 -5.47 7.47
N ARG A 215 -12.40 -6.36 6.57
CA ARG A 215 -13.76 -6.35 6.02
C ARG A 215 -14.78 -6.70 7.11
N THR A 216 -14.52 -7.75 7.88
CA THR A 216 -15.40 -8.17 8.99
C THR A 216 -15.51 -7.07 10.05
N HIS A 217 -14.41 -6.38 10.37
CA HIS A 217 -14.40 -5.24 11.29
C HIS A 217 -15.32 -4.10 10.82
N THR A 218 -15.19 -3.70 9.55
CA THR A 218 -15.99 -2.62 8.96
C THR A 218 -17.48 -2.99 8.86
N GLU A 219 -17.79 -4.25 8.52
CA GLU A 219 -19.16 -4.74 8.44
C GLU A 219 -19.85 -4.73 9.82
N VAL A 220 -19.17 -5.20 10.87
CA VAL A 220 -19.72 -5.20 12.24
C VAL A 220 -19.90 -3.78 12.78
N GLN A 221 -18.95 -2.87 12.56
CA GLN A 221 -19.13 -1.45 12.88
C GLN A 221 -20.36 -0.87 12.16
N GLY A 222 -20.59 -1.25 10.90
CA GLY A 222 -21.76 -0.88 10.12
C GLY A 222 -23.08 -1.41 10.71
N TRP A 223 -23.11 -2.65 11.20
CA TRP A 223 -24.29 -3.20 11.87
C TRP A 223 -24.63 -2.44 13.15
N LEU A 224 -23.62 -2.13 13.97
CA LEU A 224 -23.78 -1.34 15.19
C LEU A 224 -24.23 0.09 14.88
N ARG A 225 -23.73 0.66 13.79
CA ARG A 225 -24.17 1.98 13.30
C ARG A 225 -25.65 1.98 12.95
N ASP A 226 -26.06 1.05 12.10
CA ASP A 226 -27.42 0.99 11.58
C ASP A 226 -28.40 0.68 12.71
N LEU A 227 -28.02 -0.23 13.62
CA LEU A 227 -28.80 -0.56 14.82
C LEU A 227 -28.94 0.64 15.76
N GLY A 228 -27.85 1.33 16.10
CA GLY A 228 -27.88 2.49 16.99
C GLY A 228 -28.77 3.61 16.45
N ARG A 229 -28.71 3.85 15.13
CA ARG A 229 -29.57 4.82 14.46
C ARG A 229 -31.05 4.41 14.50
N ALA A 230 -31.35 3.13 14.26
CA ALA A 230 -32.72 2.62 14.31
C ALA A 230 -33.33 2.73 15.72
N LEU A 231 -32.52 2.56 16.76
CA LEU A 231 -32.91 2.74 18.16
C LEU A 231 -33.01 4.22 18.59
N GLY A 232 -32.73 5.17 17.70
CA GLY A 232 -32.89 6.61 17.93
C GLY A 232 -31.65 7.32 18.48
N PHE A 233 -30.51 6.64 18.65
CA PHE A 233 -29.29 7.25 19.17
C PHE A 233 -28.58 8.12 18.12
N GLY A 234 -27.80 9.09 18.59
CA GLY A 234 -26.74 9.69 17.82
C GLY A 234 -25.56 8.72 17.80
N VAL A 235 -25.06 8.36 16.61
CA VAL A 235 -23.96 7.40 16.48
C VAL A 235 -22.68 8.15 16.12
N TRP A 236 -21.58 7.82 16.77
CA TRP A 236 -20.24 8.20 16.37
C TRP A 236 -19.49 6.96 15.89
N ILE A 237 -18.75 7.12 14.79
CA ILE A 237 -17.80 6.14 14.27
C ILE A 237 -16.39 6.69 14.49
N ALA A 238 -15.47 5.84 14.96
CA ALA A 238 -14.08 6.19 15.23
C ALA A 238 -13.46 7.00 14.10
N ALA A 239 -12.70 8.05 14.46
CA ALA A 239 -12.20 9.05 13.51
C ALA A 239 -11.41 8.45 12.33
N ASN A 240 -10.68 7.36 12.56
CA ASN A 240 -9.89 6.62 11.58
C ASN A 240 -10.73 5.75 10.62
N ASP A 241 -11.96 5.39 10.98
CA ASP A 241 -12.77 4.44 10.22
C ASP A 241 -13.96 5.09 9.50
N ARG A 242 -14.31 6.34 9.83
CA ARG A 242 -15.45 7.07 9.23
C ARG A 242 -15.47 7.09 7.71
N SER A 243 -14.31 7.13 7.06
CA SER A 243 -14.17 7.22 5.60
C SER A 243 -14.19 5.87 4.88
N ARG A 244 -14.22 4.76 5.62
CA ARG A 244 -14.24 3.41 5.03
C ARG A 244 -15.51 3.19 4.19
N PRO A 245 -15.42 2.52 3.03
CA PRO A 245 -16.60 2.20 2.22
C PRO A 245 -17.55 1.22 2.95
N TYR A 246 -18.84 1.51 2.98
CA TYR A 246 -19.87 0.62 3.54
C TYR A 246 -21.23 0.85 2.86
N ALA A 247 -21.91 -0.23 2.45
CA ALA A 247 -23.27 -0.22 1.88
C ALA A 247 -23.52 0.82 0.76
N GLY A 248 -22.53 1.05 -0.12
CA GLY A 248 -22.64 2.02 -1.23
C GLY A 248 -22.31 3.47 -0.87
N GLY A 249 -21.92 3.75 0.38
CA GLY A 249 -21.46 5.05 0.86
C GLY A 249 -20.23 4.90 1.77
N LYS A 250 -20.11 5.78 2.75
CA LYS A 250 -19.09 5.73 3.81
C LYS A 250 -19.68 5.21 5.11
N LEU A 251 -18.83 4.60 5.94
CA LEU A 251 -19.23 4.08 7.25
C LEU A 251 -19.78 5.19 8.15
N GLY A 252 -19.20 6.39 8.12
CA GLY A 252 -19.68 7.54 8.90
C GLY A 252 -20.97 8.21 8.41
N ASP A 253 -21.58 7.76 7.31
CA ASP A 253 -22.75 8.45 6.75
C ASP A 253 -23.97 8.42 7.70
N GLY A 254 -24.54 9.59 7.98
CA GLY A 254 -25.68 9.76 8.89
C GLY A 254 -25.33 9.67 10.38
N CYS A 255 -24.04 9.63 10.71
CA CYS A 255 -23.50 9.69 12.07
C CYS A 255 -23.16 11.14 12.47
N LEU A 256 -22.84 11.35 13.75
CA LEU A 256 -22.34 12.63 14.26
C LEU A 256 -20.99 12.97 13.62
N ASP A 257 -20.82 14.19 13.12
CA ASP A 257 -19.56 14.66 12.53
C ASP A 257 -18.51 15.07 13.56
N THR A 258 -18.95 15.47 14.75
CA THR A 258 -18.11 15.81 15.88
C THR A 258 -18.70 15.22 17.16
N LEU A 259 -17.83 14.82 18.08
CA LEU A 259 -18.24 14.44 19.44
C LEU A 259 -18.64 15.70 20.24
N PRO A 260 -19.59 15.58 21.18
CA PRO A 260 -19.96 16.66 22.10
C PRO A 260 -18.74 17.23 22.85
N ALA A 261 -18.77 18.53 23.14
CA ALA A 261 -17.68 19.24 23.81
C ALA A 261 -17.29 18.62 25.17
N ALA A 262 -18.27 18.03 25.87
CA ALA A 262 -18.07 17.33 27.12
C ALA A 262 -17.11 16.11 27.01
N LEU A 263 -16.98 15.52 25.82
CA LEU A 263 -16.08 14.39 25.56
C LEU A 263 -14.76 14.82 24.91
N THR A 264 -14.74 15.97 24.21
CA THR A 264 -13.53 16.46 23.54
C THR A 264 -12.62 17.27 24.47
N GLY A 265 -13.13 17.73 25.61
CA GLY A 265 -12.39 18.54 26.59
C GLY A 265 -11.73 17.76 27.72
N THR A 266 -11.84 16.43 27.75
CA THR A 266 -11.39 15.59 28.88
C THR A 266 -9.99 15.01 28.63
N PRO A 267 -9.22 14.73 29.70
CA PRO A 267 -8.04 13.87 29.59
C PRO A 267 -8.47 12.51 29.02
N GLY A 268 -7.91 12.12 27.86
CA GLY A 268 -8.32 10.91 27.15
C GLY A 268 -9.23 11.13 25.93
N ALA A 269 -9.59 12.37 25.59
CA ALA A 269 -10.42 12.69 24.43
C ALA A 269 -9.93 12.06 23.11
N GLU A 270 -8.62 12.02 22.88
CA GLU A 270 -8.04 11.38 21.69
C GLU A 270 -8.25 9.86 21.67
N ALA A 271 -8.21 9.20 22.85
CA ALA A 271 -8.52 7.79 22.96
C ALA A 271 -10.02 7.53 22.72
N VAL A 272 -10.90 8.38 23.26
CA VAL A 272 -12.36 8.30 23.05
C VAL A 272 -12.73 8.44 21.57
N ARG A 273 -12.05 9.33 20.83
CA ARG A 273 -12.28 9.52 19.38
C ARG A 273 -11.95 8.28 18.54
N LEU A 274 -11.14 7.37 19.09
CA LEU A 274 -10.71 6.13 18.47
C LEU A 274 -11.52 4.91 18.93
N ILE A 275 -12.54 5.09 19.78
CA ILE A 275 -13.50 4.02 20.09
C ILE A 275 -14.35 3.77 18.84
N ASP A 276 -14.36 2.51 18.39
CA ASP A 276 -14.96 2.07 17.12
C ASP A 276 -16.38 2.62 16.89
N VAL A 277 -17.28 2.41 17.85
CA VAL A 277 -18.64 2.94 17.79
C VAL A 277 -19.07 3.47 19.16
N LEU A 278 -19.63 4.69 19.20
CA LEU A 278 -20.31 5.23 20.37
C LEU A 278 -21.77 5.52 20.05
N TRP A 279 -22.67 5.21 20.99
CA TRP A 279 -24.07 5.61 20.95
C TRP A 279 -24.32 6.68 21.99
N LEU A 280 -24.91 7.79 21.56
CA LEU A 280 -25.17 8.97 22.36
C LEU A 280 -26.67 9.27 22.38
N GLU A 281 -27.17 9.67 23.52
CA GLU A 281 -28.53 10.17 23.67
C GLU A 281 -28.64 11.56 23.03
N ARG A 282 -29.54 11.73 22.04
CA ARG A 282 -29.59 12.96 21.22
C ARG A 282 -29.89 14.24 22.02
N PRO A 283 -30.78 14.24 23.03
CA PRO A 283 -31.02 15.43 23.84
C PRO A 283 -29.84 15.88 24.70
N SER A 284 -29.10 14.93 25.30
CA SER A 284 -28.11 15.22 26.33
C SER A 284 -26.67 15.15 25.81
N GLY A 285 -26.42 14.49 24.68
CA GLY A 285 -25.08 14.17 24.21
C GLY A 285 -24.33 13.18 25.11
N ARG A 286 -25.03 12.55 26.05
CA ARG A 286 -24.44 11.56 26.97
C ARG A 286 -24.16 10.26 26.24
N VAL A 287 -23.00 9.66 26.49
CA VAL A 287 -22.66 8.33 25.97
C VAL A 287 -23.49 7.28 26.70
N VAL A 288 -24.32 6.57 25.94
CA VAL A 288 -25.17 5.48 26.42
C VAL A 288 -24.43 4.15 26.29
N ALA A 289 -23.77 3.93 25.15
CA ALA A 289 -22.96 2.73 24.95
C ALA A 289 -21.68 3.00 24.15
N ALA A 290 -20.66 2.20 24.44
CA ALA A 290 -19.40 2.15 23.70
C ALA A 290 -19.11 0.72 23.25
N PHE A 291 -18.70 0.58 22.00
CA PHE A 291 -18.39 -0.70 21.38
C PHE A 291 -16.97 -0.66 20.82
N GLU A 292 -16.18 -1.64 21.21
CA GLU A 292 -14.87 -1.94 20.62
C GLU A 292 -14.99 -3.24 19.83
N VAL A 293 -14.77 -3.16 18.52
CA VAL A 293 -14.91 -4.28 17.59
C VAL A 293 -13.54 -4.92 17.41
N GLU A 294 -13.34 -6.05 18.08
CA GLU A 294 -12.05 -6.74 18.13
C GLU A 294 -12.04 -7.91 17.15
N HIS A 295 -11.29 -7.76 16.04
CA HIS A 295 -11.08 -8.85 15.08
C HIS A 295 -9.63 -9.36 15.10
N THR A 296 -8.66 -8.48 14.88
CA THR A 296 -7.20 -8.76 14.89
C THR A 296 -6.38 -7.72 15.66
N THR A 297 -7.01 -6.65 16.13
CA THR A 297 -6.44 -5.65 17.03
C THR A 297 -6.16 -6.26 18.41
N SER A 298 -5.23 -5.65 19.16
CA SER A 298 -4.96 -6.10 20.51
C SER A 298 -6.14 -5.70 21.41
N ILE A 299 -6.85 -6.70 21.93
CA ILE A 299 -7.92 -6.58 22.95
C ILE A 299 -7.50 -5.60 24.08
N TYR A 300 -6.20 -5.59 24.40
CA TYR A 300 -5.59 -4.69 25.37
C TYR A 300 -5.87 -3.20 25.06
N SER A 301 -5.71 -2.78 23.81
CA SER A 301 -5.86 -1.38 23.41
C SER A 301 -7.31 -0.90 23.44
N GLY A 302 -8.26 -1.74 22.99
CA GLY A 302 -9.70 -1.43 23.09
C GLY A 302 -10.14 -1.29 24.55
N ILE A 303 -9.66 -2.17 25.44
CA ILE A 303 -9.93 -2.06 26.88
C ILE A 303 -9.39 -0.73 27.46
N MET A 304 -8.20 -0.27 27.04
CA MET A 304 -7.66 1.02 27.52
C MET A 304 -8.51 2.20 27.06
N ARG A 305 -8.97 2.22 25.81
CA ARG A 305 -9.83 3.30 25.31
C ARG A 305 -11.16 3.37 26.06
N MET A 306 -11.74 2.22 26.42
CA MET A 306 -12.94 2.17 27.26
C MET A 306 -12.69 2.64 28.70
N LEU A 307 -11.52 2.36 29.27
CA LEU A 307 -11.14 2.92 30.57
C LEU A 307 -10.99 4.43 30.52
N ASP A 308 -10.33 4.96 29.49
CA ASP A 308 -10.17 6.40 29.30
C ASP A 308 -11.54 7.09 29.20
N LEU A 309 -12.50 6.47 28.51
CA LEU A 309 -13.88 6.95 28.46
C LEU A 309 -14.55 6.94 29.85
N ALA A 310 -14.46 5.82 30.57
CA ALA A 310 -15.10 5.67 31.88
C ALA A 310 -14.51 6.61 32.95
N LEU A 311 -13.20 6.86 32.89
CA LEU A 311 -12.50 7.75 33.82
C LEU A 311 -12.61 9.23 33.42
N GLY A 312 -12.77 9.53 32.13
CA GLY A 312 -12.87 10.89 31.60
C GLY A 312 -14.22 11.57 31.83
N ALA A 313 -15.29 10.81 32.11
CA ALA A 313 -16.64 11.34 32.34
C ALA A 313 -17.31 10.74 33.60
N PRO A 314 -16.73 10.91 34.81
CA PRO A 314 -17.16 10.21 36.02
C PRO A 314 -18.57 10.58 36.50
N GLU A 315 -19.11 11.75 36.14
CA GLU A 315 -20.48 12.17 36.45
C GLU A 315 -21.53 11.60 35.45
N GLN A 316 -21.08 10.94 34.39
CA GLN A 316 -21.91 10.39 33.32
C GLN A 316 -21.52 8.92 33.10
N ALA A 317 -21.84 8.06 34.07
CA ALA A 317 -21.57 6.63 33.96
C ALA A 317 -22.13 6.09 32.62
N VAL A 318 -21.23 5.58 31.78
CA VAL A 318 -21.60 4.91 30.53
C VAL A 318 -22.38 3.66 30.89
N GLU A 319 -23.59 3.51 30.36
CA GLU A 319 -24.49 2.40 30.76
C GLU A 319 -24.02 1.05 30.22
N GLY A 320 -23.47 1.02 29.01
CA GLY A 320 -23.04 -0.20 28.34
C GLY A 320 -21.66 -0.11 27.70
N LEU A 321 -20.71 -0.90 28.20
CA LEU A 321 -19.42 -1.13 27.56
C LEU A 321 -19.40 -2.52 26.95
N TYR A 322 -19.09 -2.62 25.66
CA TYR A 322 -19.14 -3.86 24.90
C TYR A 322 -17.84 -4.14 24.15
N LEU A 323 -17.27 -5.31 24.39
CA LEU A 323 -16.27 -5.92 23.51
C LEU A 323 -17.00 -6.79 22.49
N VAL A 324 -16.96 -6.40 21.23
CA VAL A 324 -17.65 -7.07 20.13
C VAL A 324 -16.62 -7.89 19.36
N ALA A 325 -16.71 -9.22 19.37
CA ALA A 325 -15.69 -10.07 18.76
C ALA A 325 -16.27 -11.39 18.23
N PRO A 326 -15.52 -12.16 17.40
CA PRO A 326 -15.94 -13.48 16.93
C PRO A 326 -16.17 -14.45 18.08
N ASP A 327 -17.24 -15.25 18.01
CA ASP A 327 -17.71 -16.15 19.06
C ASP A 327 -16.62 -17.03 19.72
N GLY A 328 -15.63 -17.47 18.95
CA GLY A 328 -14.51 -18.28 19.45
C GLY A 328 -13.49 -17.55 20.33
N ARG A 329 -13.54 -16.22 20.41
CA ARG A 329 -12.56 -15.39 21.17
C ARG A 329 -13.01 -15.03 22.59
N GLU A 330 -14.18 -15.48 23.04
CA GLU A 330 -14.69 -15.13 24.37
C GLU A 330 -13.70 -15.52 25.50
N ALA A 331 -13.11 -16.72 25.42
CA ALA A 331 -12.16 -17.20 26.42
C ALA A 331 -10.90 -16.32 26.51
N GLU A 332 -10.36 -15.90 25.36
CA GLU A 332 -9.20 -15.00 25.28
C GLU A 332 -9.51 -13.64 25.90
N VAL A 333 -10.68 -13.07 25.58
CA VAL A 333 -11.14 -11.79 26.14
C VAL A 333 -11.31 -11.89 27.66
N ARG A 334 -11.91 -12.98 28.15
CA ARG A 334 -12.10 -13.24 29.58
C ARG A 334 -10.76 -13.35 30.31
N GLU A 335 -9.80 -14.08 29.75
CA GLU A 335 -8.46 -14.20 30.33
C GLU A 335 -7.75 -12.84 30.43
N GLN A 336 -7.85 -12.00 29.39
CA GLN A 336 -7.29 -10.66 29.42
C GLN A 336 -7.89 -9.83 30.56
N LEU A 337 -9.23 -9.79 30.67
CA LEU A 337 -9.92 -9.02 31.72
C LEU A 337 -9.64 -9.51 33.14
N HIS A 338 -9.30 -10.79 33.33
CA HIS A 338 -8.92 -11.33 34.63
C HIS A 338 -7.52 -10.93 35.09
N ARG A 339 -6.73 -10.26 34.25
CA ARG A 339 -5.41 -9.76 34.66
C ARG A 339 -5.54 -8.71 35.76
N PRO A 340 -4.69 -8.72 36.81
CA PRO A 340 -4.77 -7.76 37.91
C PRO A 340 -4.75 -6.29 37.47
N ALA A 341 -4.03 -5.99 36.38
CA ALA A 341 -3.95 -4.66 35.77
C ALA A 341 -5.32 -4.10 35.33
N PHE A 342 -6.32 -4.97 35.11
CA PHE A 342 -7.67 -4.61 34.65
C PHE A 342 -8.75 -4.87 35.70
N SER A 343 -8.38 -5.06 36.96
CA SER A 343 -9.32 -5.16 38.09
C SER A 343 -10.38 -4.05 38.05
N ARG A 344 -9.98 -2.80 37.80
CA ARG A 344 -10.90 -1.65 37.65
C ARG A 344 -11.86 -1.77 36.47
N VAL A 345 -11.51 -2.52 35.42
CA VAL A 345 -12.37 -2.75 34.25
C VAL A 345 -13.51 -3.71 34.59
N GLN A 346 -13.25 -4.69 35.47
CA GLN A 346 -14.28 -5.62 35.92
C GLN A 346 -15.41 -4.90 36.65
N ASP A 347 -15.06 -3.87 37.43
CA ASP A 347 -16.04 -3.01 38.13
C ASP A 347 -16.91 -2.19 37.17
N LEU A 348 -16.46 -1.95 35.93
CA LEU A 348 -17.21 -1.21 34.91
C LEU A 348 -18.28 -2.07 34.20
N GLY A 349 -18.35 -3.37 34.48
CA GLY A 349 -19.40 -4.24 33.93
C GLY A 349 -19.31 -4.43 32.41
N VAL A 350 -18.11 -4.51 31.85
CA VAL A 350 -17.88 -4.77 30.42
C VAL A 350 -18.53 -6.10 30.01
N ARG A 351 -19.29 -6.05 28.92
CA ARG A 351 -20.00 -7.20 28.35
C ARG A 351 -19.36 -7.64 27.04
N TYR A 352 -19.47 -8.92 26.73
CA TYR A 352 -19.06 -9.49 25.47
C TYR A 352 -20.24 -9.58 24.52
N LEU A 353 -20.12 -9.06 23.31
CA LEU A 353 -21.15 -9.15 22.28
C LEU A 353 -20.62 -10.02 21.11
N PRO A 354 -21.04 -11.28 21.01
CA PRO A 354 -20.58 -12.16 19.93
C PRO A 354 -21.08 -11.67 18.56
N TYR A 355 -20.25 -11.82 17.54
CA TYR A 355 -20.63 -11.51 16.16
C TYR A 355 -21.88 -12.28 15.72
N GLY A 356 -21.94 -13.58 15.99
CA GLY A 356 -23.08 -14.41 15.60
C GLY A 356 -24.41 -13.98 16.22
N GLU A 357 -24.39 -13.57 17.49
CA GLU A 357 -25.57 -13.05 18.19
C GLU A 357 -26.03 -11.71 17.62
N LEU A 358 -25.09 -10.79 17.40
CA LEU A 358 -25.39 -9.49 16.79
C LEU A 358 -25.95 -9.65 15.38
N GLU A 359 -25.32 -10.47 14.55
CA GLU A 359 -25.76 -10.73 13.17
C GLU A 359 -27.18 -11.27 13.12
N LYS A 360 -27.46 -12.29 13.94
CA LYS A 360 -28.75 -12.98 13.95
C LYS A 360 -29.90 -12.08 14.43
N HIS A 361 -29.64 -11.18 15.37
CA HIS A 361 -30.69 -10.46 16.08
C HIS A 361 -30.82 -8.97 15.71
N ARG A 362 -29.84 -8.35 15.04
CA ARG A 362 -29.81 -6.89 14.75
C ARG A 362 -31.08 -6.34 14.11
N GLU A 363 -31.69 -7.05 13.16
CA GLU A 363 -32.90 -6.55 12.47
C GLU A 363 -34.13 -6.54 13.38
N ALA A 364 -34.27 -7.58 14.21
CA ALA A 364 -35.34 -7.65 15.20
C ALA A 364 -35.13 -6.61 16.30
N MET A 365 -33.89 -6.41 16.75
CA MET A 365 -33.53 -5.36 17.71
C MET A 365 -33.83 -3.97 17.16
N ALA A 366 -33.48 -3.70 15.89
CA ALA A 366 -33.76 -2.42 15.24
C ALA A 366 -35.26 -2.13 15.11
N ARG A 367 -36.07 -3.16 14.87
CA ARG A 367 -37.52 -3.02 14.65
C ARG A 367 -38.34 -2.92 15.94
N PHE A 368 -37.99 -3.70 16.95
CA PHE A 368 -38.82 -3.88 18.15
C PHE A 368 -38.11 -3.46 19.45
N GLY A 369 -36.81 -3.19 19.40
CA GLY A 369 -36.01 -2.82 20.55
C GLY A 369 -36.23 -1.36 20.98
N GLN A 370 -35.90 -1.10 22.25
CA GLN A 370 -35.86 0.24 22.84
C GLN A 370 -34.68 0.30 23.81
N GLY A 371 -33.94 1.42 23.77
CA GLY A 371 -32.77 1.60 24.61
C GLY A 371 -31.72 0.51 24.38
N LEU A 372 -30.96 0.17 25.43
CA LEU A 372 -29.94 -0.88 25.38
C LEU A 372 -30.47 -2.30 25.64
N LYS A 373 -31.71 -2.44 26.11
CA LYS A 373 -32.25 -3.72 26.61
C LYS A 373 -32.08 -4.88 25.63
N ALA A 374 -32.28 -4.64 24.34
CA ALA A 374 -32.18 -5.66 23.31
C ALA A 374 -30.72 -6.11 23.09
N VAL A 375 -29.78 -5.17 23.09
CA VAL A 375 -28.34 -5.44 22.96
C VAL A 375 -27.81 -6.13 24.21
N GLU A 376 -28.23 -5.70 25.39
CA GLU A 376 -27.87 -6.33 26.66
C GLU A 376 -28.33 -7.80 26.73
N ALA A 377 -29.49 -8.12 26.16
CA ALA A 377 -30.05 -9.47 26.20
C ALA A 377 -29.24 -10.48 25.37
N VAL A 378 -28.53 -10.01 24.34
CA VAL A 378 -27.66 -10.84 23.48
C VAL A 378 -26.19 -10.76 23.88
N ALA A 379 -25.84 -9.86 24.80
CA ALA A 379 -24.50 -9.72 25.34
C ALA A 379 -24.28 -10.64 26.56
N ARG A 380 -23.06 -11.16 26.71
CA ARG A 380 -22.65 -12.05 27.79
C ARG A 380 -21.84 -11.27 28.83
N ARG A 381 -22.06 -11.55 30.12
CA ARG A 381 -21.21 -10.99 31.18
C ARG A 381 -19.87 -11.71 31.22
N LEU A 382 -18.82 -10.93 31.37
CA LEU A 382 -17.44 -11.41 31.46
C LEU A 382 -16.95 -11.60 32.91
N ALA A 383 -17.78 -11.20 33.88
CA ALA A 383 -17.59 -11.41 35.32
C ALA A 383 -18.10 -12.78 35.78
#